data_AF-A0A8S1AX07-F1
#
_entry.id   AF-A0A8S1AX07-F1
#
_cell.length_a   1.000
_cell.length_b   1.000
_cell.length_c   1.000
_cell.angle_alpha   90.00
_cell.angle_beta   90.00
_cell.angle_gamma   90.00
#
_symmetry.space_group_name_H-M   'P 1'
#
loop_
_entity.id
_entity.type
_entity.pdbx_description
1 polymer ?
#
loop_
_entity_poly.entity_id
_entity_poly.type
_entity_poly.pdbx_seq_one_letter_code
_entity_poly.pdbx_strand_id
1 'polypeptide(L)'
;MALYEAPIWAKRLSASSRCRAKHNQAQRVAAIRIVRGYRTISSEAATVLARFPLFDILADMDASVYDQTRAIRWGESGEDPDALEMRRNAHRQTLVQWRVRLEQPQNARQRTVGAVLPNLEA
;
A
#
# COMPACT_ATOMS: atom_id res chain seq x y z
N MET A 1 -15.10 -8.85 15.80
CA MET A 1 -13.88 -8.08 16.14
C MET A 1 -13.49 -8.40 17.57
N ALA A 2 -12.30 -8.98 17.80
CA ALA A 2 -11.87 -9.41 19.14
C ALA A 2 -11.61 -8.25 20.12
N LEU A 3 -11.55 -7.01 19.62
CA LEU A 3 -11.22 -5.80 20.39
C LEU A 3 -12.43 -5.10 21.01
N TYR A 4 -13.67 -5.49 20.68
CA TYR A 4 -14.87 -4.86 21.24
C TYR A 4 -14.92 -4.96 22.78
N GLU A 5 -14.41 -6.06 23.32
CA GLU A 5 -14.33 -6.30 24.77
C GLU A 5 -12.96 -5.94 25.36
N ALA A 6 -12.10 -5.24 24.61
CA ALA A 6 -10.76 -4.85 25.06
C ALA A 6 -10.73 -4.19 26.44
N PRO A 7 -11.67 -3.28 26.80
CA PRO A 7 -11.67 -2.67 28.13
C PRO A 7 -11.75 -3.69 29.29
N ILE A 8 -12.39 -4.84 29.05
CA ILE A 8 -12.62 -5.88 30.06
C ILE A 8 -11.34 -6.68 30.32
N TRP A 9 -10.60 -7.04 29.26
CA TRP A 9 -9.44 -7.93 29.37
C TRP A 9 -8.09 -7.23 29.27
N ALA A 10 -8.00 -5.98 28.79
CA ALA A 10 -6.72 -5.28 28.56
C ALA A 10 -5.85 -5.16 29.82
N LYS A 11 -6.44 -4.80 30.97
CA LYS A 11 -5.72 -4.72 32.25
C LYS A 11 -5.17 -6.08 32.70
N ARG A 12 -5.93 -7.15 32.48
CA ARG A 12 -5.50 -8.52 32.79
C ARG A 12 -4.44 -9.03 31.82
N LEU A 13 -4.54 -8.63 30.56
CA LEU A 13 -3.56 -8.96 29.53
C LEU A 13 -2.22 -8.29 29.84
N SER A 14 -2.20 -7.00 30.19
CA SER A 14 -0.95 -6.28 30.49
C SER A 14 -0.27 -6.78 31.77
N ALA A 15 -1.05 -7.14 32.79
CA ALA A 15 -0.56 -7.59 34.09
C ALA A 15 0.03 -9.02 34.10
N SER A 16 -0.29 -9.87 33.11
CA SER A 16 0.14 -11.28 33.09
C SER A 16 0.98 -11.61 31.87
N SER A 17 2.26 -11.93 32.10
CA SER A 17 3.20 -12.37 31.06
C SER A 17 2.70 -13.60 30.30
N ARG A 18 2.05 -14.54 31.00
CA ARG A 18 1.45 -15.76 30.43
C ARG A 18 0.27 -15.43 29.51
N CYS A 19 -0.60 -14.50 29.89
CA CYS A 19 -1.73 -14.08 29.05
C CYS A 19 -1.23 -13.40 27.78
N ARG A 20 -0.23 -12.51 27.87
CA ARG A 20 0.41 -11.90 26.70
C ARG A 20 1.03 -12.94 25.79
N ALA A 21 1.74 -13.92 26.35
CA ALA A 21 2.40 -14.97 25.55
C ALA A 21 1.38 -15.76 24.71
N LYS A 22 0.25 -16.17 25.31
CA LYS A 22 -0.82 -16.86 24.57
C LYS A 22 -1.43 -15.99 23.48
N HIS A 23 -1.68 -14.72 23.77
CA HIS A 23 -2.25 -13.78 22.79
C HIS A 23 -1.27 -13.53 21.63
N ASN A 24 0.00 -13.30 21.94
CA ASN A 24 1.08 -13.15 20.96
C ASN A 24 1.25 -14.42 20.12
N GLN A 25 1.08 -15.60 20.69
CA GLN A 25 1.14 -16.86 19.94
C GLN A 25 0.00 -16.94 18.92
N ALA A 26 -1.23 -16.60 19.31
CA ALA A 26 -2.37 -16.55 18.40
C ALA A 26 -2.16 -15.52 17.28
N GLN A 27 -1.72 -14.30 17.63
CA GLN A 27 -1.37 -13.26 16.67
C GLN A 27 -0.24 -13.69 15.74
N ARG A 28 0.80 -14.36 16.26
CA ARG A 28 1.94 -14.84 15.47
C ARG A 28 1.53 -15.88 14.44
N VAL A 29 0.61 -16.79 14.77
CA VAL A 29 0.07 -17.76 13.80
C VAL A 29 -0.64 -17.04 12.65
N ALA A 30 -1.48 -16.04 12.96
CA ALA A 30 -2.14 -15.23 11.95
C ALA A 30 -1.13 -14.45 11.10
N ALA A 31 -0.17 -13.77 11.73
CA ALA A 31 0.87 -13.00 11.06
C ALA A 31 1.72 -13.88 10.12
N ILE A 32 2.15 -15.07 10.56
CA ILE A 32 2.91 -16.01 9.72
C ILE A 32 2.10 -16.44 8.50
N ARG A 33 0.79 -16.70 8.66
CA ARG A 33 -0.09 -17.06 7.53
C ARG A 33 -0.23 -15.91 6.55
N ILE A 34 -0.39 -14.68 7.04
CA ILE A 34 -0.43 -13.47 6.20
C ILE A 34 0.89 -13.33 5.41
N VAL A 35 2.04 -13.42 6.09
CA VAL A 35 3.38 -13.34 5.46
C VAL A 35 3.59 -14.43 4.42
N ARG A 36 3.16 -15.68 4.69
CA ARG A 36 3.21 -16.76 3.70
C ARG A 36 2.27 -16.52 2.52
N GLY A 37 1.08 -15.99 2.79
CA GLY A 37 0.11 -15.61 1.76
C GLY A 37 0.70 -14.64 0.74
N TYR A 38 1.49 -13.65 1.20
CA TYR A 38 2.18 -12.72 0.31
C TYR A 38 3.13 -13.39 -0.71
N ARG A 39 3.64 -14.60 -0.45
CA ARG A 39 4.49 -15.34 -1.40
C ARG A 39 3.71 -16.09 -2.48
N THR A 40 2.41 -16.29 -2.28
CA THR A 40 1.57 -17.14 -3.14
C THR A 40 0.48 -16.39 -3.89
N ILE A 41 0.16 -15.17 -3.45
CA ILE A 41 -0.79 -14.31 -4.15
C ILE A 41 -0.07 -13.57 -5.28
N SER A 42 -0.85 -13.11 -6.25
CA SER A 42 -0.37 -12.22 -7.32
C SER A 42 0.29 -10.97 -6.75
N SER A 43 1.19 -10.38 -7.52
CA SER A 43 1.83 -9.11 -7.18
C SER A 43 0.79 -8.00 -6.99
N GLU A 44 -0.29 -7.99 -7.76
CA GLU A 44 -1.41 -7.05 -7.64
C GLU A 44 -2.15 -7.19 -6.31
N ALA A 45 -2.45 -8.42 -5.88
CA ALA A 45 -3.10 -8.64 -4.58
C ALA A 45 -2.17 -8.27 -3.41
N ALA A 46 -0.87 -8.57 -3.52
CA ALA A 46 0.13 -8.24 -2.51
C ALA A 46 0.30 -6.72 -2.35
N THR A 47 0.43 -6.00 -3.47
CA THR A 47 0.60 -4.54 -3.50
C THR A 47 -0.64 -3.82 -2.97
N VAL A 48 -1.83 -4.29 -3.33
CA VAL A 48 -3.09 -3.76 -2.79
C VAL A 48 -3.19 -3.93 -1.27
N LEU A 49 -2.83 -5.11 -0.75
CA LEU A 49 -2.81 -5.34 0.70
C LEU A 49 -1.74 -4.51 1.41
N ALA A 50 -0.60 -4.27 0.76
CA ALA A 50 0.48 -3.43 1.28
C ALA A 50 0.21 -1.92 1.12
N ARG A 51 -0.87 -1.53 0.42
CA ARG A 51 -1.16 -0.14 0.01
C ARG A 51 0.04 0.54 -0.68
N PHE A 52 0.72 -0.20 -1.55
CA PHE A 52 1.95 0.23 -2.22
C PHE A 52 1.89 -0.03 -3.73
N PRO A 53 2.06 0.99 -4.61
CA PRO A 53 2.06 0.79 -6.07
C PRO A 53 3.18 -0.15 -6.55
N LEU A 54 2.97 -0.81 -7.70
CA LEU A 54 4.01 -1.65 -8.31
C LEU A 54 5.20 -0.80 -8.78
N PHE A 55 6.40 -1.41 -8.76
CA PHE A 55 7.65 -0.71 -9.09
C PHE A 55 7.74 -0.24 -10.54
N ASP A 56 7.07 -0.90 -11.48
CA ASP A 56 6.98 -0.45 -12.87
C ASP A 56 6.30 0.93 -12.95
N ILE A 57 5.17 1.09 -12.26
CA ILE A 57 4.43 2.37 -12.20
C ILE A 57 5.26 3.46 -11.50
N LEU A 58 5.98 3.09 -10.43
CA LEU A 58 6.87 4.03 -9.74
C LEU A 58 8.05 4.45 -10.62
N ALA A 59 8.66 3.52 -11.35
CA ALA A 59 9.78 3.78 -12.23
C ALA A 59 9.37 4.70 -13.41
N ASP A 60 8.21 4.46 -14.01
CA ASP A 60 7.67 5.31 -15.08
C ASP A 60 7.42 6.74 -14.57
N MET A 61 6.94 6.87 -13.34
CA MET A 61 6.76 8.18 -12.69
C MET A 61 8.09 8.87 -12.41
N ASP A 62 9.05 8.16 -11.81
CA ASP A 62 10.39 8.71 -11.52
C ASP A 62 11.10 9.14 -12.81
N ALA A 63 10.97 8.36 -13.90
CA ALA A 63 11.49 8.71 -15.20
C ALA A 63 10.86 10.00 -15.75
N SER A 64 9.52 10.13 -15.64
CA SER A 64 8.80 11.33 -16.09
C SER A 64 9.22 12.59 -15.30
N VAL A 65 9.36 12.47 -13.98
CA VAL A 65 9.85 13.55 -13.12
C VAL A 65 11.29 13.92 -13.44
N TYR A 66 12.13 12.91 -13.69
CA TYR A 66 13.51 13.12 -14.11
C TYR A 66 13.58 13.89 -15.42
N ASP A 67 12.85 13.48 -16.46
CA ASP A 67 12.86 14.14 -17.76
C ASP A 67 12.35 15.58 -17.68
N GLN A 68 11.32 15.84 -16.87
CA GLN A 68 10.81 17.19 -16.65
C GLN A 68 11.87 18.07 -15.94
N THR A 69 12.45 17.57 -14.84
CA THR A 69 13.52 18.27 -14.10
C THR A 69 14.74 18.53 -14.99
N ARG A 70 15.06 17.57 -15.85
CA ARG A 70 16.13 17.60 -16.83
C ARG A 70 15.90 18.71 -17.87
N ALA A 71 14.68 18.82 -18.42
CA ALA A 71 14.29 19.88 -19.36
C ALA A 71 14.38 21.29 -18.74
N ILE A 72 13.93 21.45 -17.49
CA ILE A 72 14.04 22.72 -16.75
C ILE A 72 15.51 23.11 -16.55
N ARG A 73 16.36 22.15 -16.16
CA ARG A 73 17.79 22.39 -15.92
C ARG A 73 18.52 22.89 -17.16
N TRP A 74 18.10 22.48 -18.36
CA TRP A 74 18.68 22.95 -19.61
C TRP A 74 17.96 24.16 -20.22
N GLY A 75 17.02 24.77 -19.49
CA GLY A 75 16.29 25.94 -19.96
C GLY A 75 15.30 25.64 -21.10
N GLU A 76 14.96 24.37 -21.31
CA GLU A 76 13.97 23.93 -22.30
C GLU A 76 12.53 24.08 -21.75
N SER A 77 12.39 24.26 -20.44
CA SER A 77 11.11 24.61 -19.81
C SER A 77 11.12 26.09 -19.40
N GLY A 78 10.11 26.83 -19.86
CA GLY A 78 9.97 28.27 -19.59
C GLY A 78 9.49 28.63 -18.18
N GLU A 79 9.37 27.66 -17.27
CA GLU A 79 8.85 27.84 -15.91
C GLU A 79 9.80 27.21 -14.88
N ASP A 80 9.97 27.89 -13.74
CA ASP A 80 10.62 27.35 -12.55
C ASP A 80 9.55 26.59 -11.75
N PRO A 81 9.55 25.24 -11.74
CA PRO A 81 8.47 24.49 -11.13
C PRO A 81 8.56 24.57 -9.60
N ASP A 82 7.40 24.60 -8.94
CA ASP A 82 7.36 24.19 -7.55
C ASP A 82 7.63 22.68 -7.48
N ALA A 83 8.85 22.32 -7.07
CA ALA A 83 9.29 20.93 -6.92
C ALA A 83 8.37 20.12 -5.98
N LEU A 84 7.70 20.76 -5.02
CA LEU A 84 6.73 20.12 -4.15
C LEU A 84 5.43 19.79 -4.88
N GLU A 85 4.92 20.72 -5.70
CA GLU A 85 3.72 20.47 -6.52
C GLU A 85 4.00 19.41 -7.59
N MET A 86 5.15 19.45 -8.24
CA MET A 86 5.56 18.44 -9.21
C MET A 86 5.56 17.04 -8.58
N ARG A 87 6.17 16.87 -7.40
CA ARG A 87 6.15 15.60 -6.66
C ARG A 87 4.74 15.17 -6.26
N ARG A 88 3.89 16.10 -5.81
CA ARG A 88 2.49 15.80 -5.47
C ARG A 88 1.68 15.36 -6.67
N ASN A 89 1.87 16.02 -7.82
CA ASN A 89 1.22 15.67 -9.07
C ASN A 89 1.67 14.29 -9.56
N ALA A 90 2.97 14.03 -9.52
CA ALA A 90 3.55 12.73 -9.87
C ALA A 90 2.98 11.61 -8.97
N HIS A 91 2.94 11.83 -7.66
CA HIS A 91 2.32 10.88 -6.72
C HIS A 91 0.82 10.64 -7.00
N ARG A 92 0.05 11.70 -7.32
CA ARG A 92 -1.36 11.55 -7.73
C ARG A 92 -1.49 10.71 -9.00
N GLN A 93 -0.65 10.96 -10.00
CA GLN A 93 -0.65 10.20 -11.25
C GLN A 93 -0.31 8.72 -11.01
N THR A 94 0.69 8.42 -10.16
CA THR A 94 1.01 7.04 -9.76
C THR A 94 -0.20 6.33 -9.17
N LEU A 95 -0.94 6.97 -8.26
CA LEU A 95 -2.14 6.37 -7.66
C LEU A 95 -3.25 6.12 -8.68
N VAL A 96 -3.47 7.06 -9.60
CA VAL A 96 -4.46 6.91 -10.68
C VAL A 96 -4.08 5.76 -11.61
N GLN A 97 -2.84 5.70 -12.09
CA GLN A 97 -2.37 4.62 -12.96
C GLN A 97 -2.44 3.27 -12.27
N TRP A 98 -2.08 3.22 -10.99
CA TRP A 98 -2.18 2.00 -10.19
C TRP A 98 -3.63 1.54 -10.05
N ARG A 99 -4.56 2.45 -9.75
CA ARG A 99 -5.99 2.13 -9.68
C ARG A 99 -6.53 1.61 -11.01
N VAL A 100 -6.23 2.28 -12.13
CA VAL A 100 -6.63 1.85 -13.48
C VAL A 100 -6.13 0.44 -13.76
N ARG A 101 -4.90 0.11 -13.37
CA ARG A 101 -4.35 -1.24 -13.53
C ARG A 101 -5.09 -2.28 -12.67
N LEU A 102 -5.46 -1.93 -11.45
CA LEU A 102 -6.21 -2.83 -10.56
C LEU A 102 -7.65 -3.06 -11.04
N GLU A 103 -8.25 -2.08 -11.72
CA GLU A 103 -9.58 -2.17 -12.32
C GLU A 103 -9.62 -3.06 -13.58
N GLN A 104 -8.46 -3.41 -14.16
CA GLN A 104 -8.41 -4.30 -15.31
C GLN A 104 -9.06 -5.66 -15.01
N PRO A 105 -9.85 -6.25 -15.92
CA PRO A 105 -10.64 -7.46 -15.64
C PRO A 105 -9.84 -8.65 -15.10
N GLN A 106 -8.60 -8.82 -15.55
CA GLN A 106 -7.69 -9.86 -15.07
C GLN A 106 -7.29 -9.71 -13.59
N ASN A 107 -7.25 -8.46 -13.10
CA ASN A 107 -6.84 -8.13 -11.74
C ASN A 107 -8.05 -7.99 -10.81
N ALA A 108 -9.12 -7.34 -11.27
CA ALA A 108 -10.36 -7.17 -10.52
C ALA A 108 -11.07 -8.50 -10.20
N ARG A 109 -10.89 -9.54 -11.04
CA ARG A 109 -11.39 -10.90 -10.77
C ARG A 109 -10.68 -11.58 -9.60
N GLN A 110 -9.51 -11.09 -9.19
CA GLN A 110 -8.82 -11.60 -8.01
C GLN A 110 -9.59 -11.13 -6.77
N ARG A 111 -10.13 -12.09 -6.01
CA ARG A 111 -11.01 -11.84 -4.86
C ARG A 111 -10.44 -10.81 -3.88
N THR A 112 -9.13 -10.83 -3.65
CA THR A 112 -8.43 -9.89 -2.77
C THR A 112 -8.45 -8.46 -3.31
N VAL A 113 -8.13 -8.29 -4.59
CA VAL A 113 -8.13 -6.97 -5.24
C VAL A 113 -9.54 -6.40 -5.24
N GLY A 114 -10.53 -7.17 -5.69
CA GLY A 114 -11.93 -6.72 -5.71
C GLY A 114 -12.52 -6.38 -4.34
N ALA A 115 -12.05 -7.02 -3.26
CA ALA A 115 -12.50 -6.71 -1.90
C ALA A 115 -11.90 -5.43 -1.32
N VAL A 116 -10.65 -5.11 -1.67
CA VAL A 116 -9.92 -3.98 -1.09
C VAL A 116 -10.07 -2.72 -1.96
N LEU A 117 -10.17 -2.87 -3.28
CA LEU A 117 -10.25 -1.77 -4.25
C LEU A 117 -11.30 -0.69 -3.89
N PRO A 118 -12.52 -1.02 -3.40
CA PRO A 118 -13.51 -0.01 -3.02
C PRO A 118 -13.09 0.88 -1.85
N ASN A 119 -12.14 0.43 -1.02
CA ASN A 119 -11.67 1.12 0.18
C ASN A 119 -10.20 1.56 0.06
N LEU A 120 -9.64 1.57 -1.15
CA LEU A 120 -8.21 1.88 -1.35
C LEU A 120 -7.86 3.30 -0.88
N GLU A 121 -8.79 4.24 -1.01
CA GLU A 121 -8.64 5.68 -0.70
C GLU A 121 -9.39 6.13 0.58
N ALA A 122 -10.04 5.20 1.29
CA ALA A 122 -10.73 5.45 2.55
C ALA A 122 -9.77 5.48 3.76
#